data_AF-A0A5Q4SND5-F1
#
_entry.id   AF-A0A5Q4SND5-F1
#
_cell.length_a   1.000
_cell.length_b   1.000
_cell.length_c   1.000
_cell.angle_alpha   90.00
_cell.angle_beta   90.00
_cell.angle_gamma   90.00
#
_symmetry.space_group_name_H-M   'P 1'
#
loop_
_entity.id
_entity.type
_entity.pdbx_description
1 polymer ?
#
loop_
_entity_poly.entity_id
_entity_poly.type
_entity_poly.pdbx_seq_one_letter_code
_entity_poly.pdbx_strand_id
1 'polypeptide(L)'
;MMDDGTRAETDGPPGQGRLRGALNTVFVLVAVAGIGLSIWALVSDVLDLRTRAESRERVEEACGGLVDPDLVLALNGGVDRVELSDRYDIGTARSDSSCVVYRVGDPGTTYGHFSLGLTLYPANPNADEHRVGANHEPFDYFTAENRDDVTAAAQYTLPHPLGDGGLGEYDARTVTVRALCADGGTVSSVRAKATASYDGPVTSGDRHDLTVLARQAAERAAAANGCRAELPAVPSAFPEPRTTLGPAVKAGGTCAWYGRHIAAHGQGELPDRALAAPAGKAGAHDSCLLAMSPEGTERIWPAYEKSHPDGTDLDRVLTLRPLWMQTDTLVGDGTRGLRAGPLKGTPVVASSAGSAEGVRWASSVCGGRPAVHLMQVSFPYDDLLRDRLESLFRAYVEDATARRGCTGVTFPKASDLAGS
;
A
#
# COMPACT_ATOMS: atom_id res chain seq x y z
N MET A 1 -95.83 -28.82 -58.61
CA MET A 1 -94.76 -29.67 -59.14
C MET A 1 -93.92 -28.78 -60.04
N MET A 2 -92.68 -28.47 -59.61
CA MET A 2 -91.61 -27.74 -60.34
C MET A 2 -92.00 -26.30 -60.80
N ASP A 3 -91.15 -25.28 -60.77
CA ASP A 3 -89.71 -25.23 -61.05
C ASP A 3 -89.05 -23.94 -60.48
N ASP A 4 -87.72 -24.02 -60.37
CA ASP A 4 -86.66 -22.99 -60.53
C ASP A 4 -86.43 -21.77 -59.59
N GLY A 5 -85.15 -21.53 -59.28
CA GLY A 5 -84.68 -20.34 -58.53
C GLY A 5 -83.25 -20.42 -57.96
N THR A 6 -82.26 -20.12 -58.80
CA THR A 6 -80.79 -20.10 -58.62
C THR A 6 -80.18 -19.07 -57.64
N ARG A 7 -78.98 -19.41 -57.09
CA ARG A 7 -77.76 -18.60 -56.74
C ARG A 7 -77.17 -19.00 -55.39
N ALA A 8 -75.87 -18.99 -55.11
CA ALA A 8 -74.64 -18.80 -55.89
C ALA A 8 -73.48 -19.39 -55.07
N GLU A 9 -72.51 -19.92 -55.79
CA GLU A 9 -71.22 -20.41 -55.32
C GLU A 9 -70.30 -19.22 -54.96
N THR A 10 -69.61 -19.30 -53.82
CA THR A 10 -68.36 -18.57 -53.60
C THR A 10 -67.33 -19.55 -53.04
N ASP A 11 -66.49 -20.01 -53.96
CA ASP A 11 -65.22 -20.69 -53.71
C ASP A 11 -64.22 -19.70 -53.09
N GLY A 12 -63.72 -20.02 -51.89
CA GLY A 12 -62.56 -19.37 -51.28
C GLY A 12 -61.32 -20.26 -51.43
N PRO A 13 -60.14 -19.73 -51.76
CA PRO A 13 -58.99 -20.55 -52.13
C PRO A 13 -58.42 -21.32 -50.92
N PRO A 14 -58.06 -22.61 -51.08
CA PRO A 14 -57.48 -23.40 -50.00
C PRO A 14 -56.01 -23.00 -49.82
N GLY A 15 -55.70 -22.18 -48.80
CA GLY A 15 -54.30 -21.88 -48.50
C GLY A 15 -54.01 -20.76 -47.49
N GLN A 16 -54.94 -19.82 -47.27
CA GLN A 16 -54.67 -18.67 -46.38
C GLN A 16 -54.68 -18.98 -44.88
N GLY A 17 -55.35 -20.05 -44.44
CA GLY A 17 -55.41 -20.43 -43.02
C GLY A 17 -54.09 -21.01 -42.47
N ARG A 18 -53.31 -21.71 -43.31
CA ARG A 18 -52.05 -22.35 -42.91
C ARG A 18 -50.91 -21.35 -42.73
N LEU A 19 -50.83 -20.32 -43.58
CA LEU A 19 -49.81 -19.26 -43.51
C LEU A 19 -50.07 -18.31 -42.34
N ARG A 20 -51.33 -17.93 -42.08
CA ARG A 20 -51.71 -17.18 -40.88
C ARG A 20 -51.51 -17.98 -39.60
N GLY A 21 -51.83 -19.28 -39.60
CA GLY A 21 -51.54 -20.16 -38.47
C GLY A 21 -50.06 -20.25 -38.15
N ALA A 22 -49.22 -20.48 -39.17
CA ALA A 22 -47.76 -20.56 -39.00
C ALA A 22 -47.14 -19.24 -38.51
N LEU A 23 -47.56 -18.09 -39.06
CA LEU A 23 -47.12 -16.78 -38.58
C LEU A 23 -47.57 -16.52 -37.14
N ASN A 24 -48.81 -16.87 -36.79
CA ASN A 24 -49.32 -16.71 -35.43
C ASN A 24 -48.57 -17.62 -34.44
N THR A 25 -48.21 -18.85 -34.84
CA THR A 25 -47.37 -19.74 -34.04
C THR A 25 -45.97 -19.16 -33.83
N VAL A 26 -45.35 -18.57 -34.86
CA VAL A 26 -44.05 -17.91 -34.71
C VAL A 26 -44.14 -16.69 -33.79
N PHE A 27 -45.16 -15.84 -33.92
CA PHE A 27 -45.36 -14.69 -33.03
C PHE A 27 -45.62 -15.11 -31.57
N VAL A 28 -46.37 -16.19 -31.35
CA VAL A 28 -46.59 -16.75 -30.00
C VAL A 28 -45.28 -17.29 -29.42
N LEU A 29 -44.48 -18.01 -30.21
CA LEU A 29 -43.17 -18.51 -29.75
C LEU A 29 -42.20 -17.38 -29.43
N VAL A 30 -42.16 -16.32 -30.25
CA VAL A 30 -41.35 -15.12 -29.99
C VAL A 30 -41.84 -14.37 -28.75
N ALA A 31 -43.15 -14.24 -28.56
CA ALA A 31 -43.72 -13.60 -27.38
C ALA A 31 -43.44 -14.40 -26.09
N VAL A 32 -43.59 -15.73 -26.13
CA VAL A 32 -43.27 -16.62 -24.99
C VAL A 32 -41.77 -16.60 -24.70
N ALA A 33 -40.91 -16.61 -25.72
CA ALA A 33 -39.47 -16.47 -25.55
C ALA A 33 -39.09 -15.09 -24.96
N GLY A 34 -39.72 -14.01 -25.43
CA GLY A 34 -39.51 -12.66 -24.91
C GLY A 34 -39.97 -12.50 -23.45
N ILE A 35 -41.14 -13.05 -23.09
CA ILE A 35 -41.65 -13.06 -21.71
C ILE A 35 -40.75 -13.93 -20.84
N GLY A 36 -40.34 -15.11 -21.32
CA GLY A 36 -39.43 -16.00 -20.60
C GLY A 36 -38.07 -15.36 -20.33
N LEU A 37 -37.48 -14.68 -21.30
CA LEU A 37 -36.23 -13.93 -21.14
C LEU A 37 -36.39 -12.73 -20.20
N SER A 38 -37.53 -12.03 -20.27
CA SER A 38 -37.81 -10.89 -19.39
C SER A 38 -38.00 -11.32 -17.93
N ILE A 39 -38.71 -12.43 -17.72
CA ILE A 39 -38.89 -13.02 -16.38
C ILE A 39 -37.56 -13.58 -15.87
N TRP A 40 -36.77 -14.24 -16.71
CA TRP A 40 -35.46 -14.76 -16.32
C TRP A 40 -34.50 -13.64 -15.95
N ALA A 41 -34.45 -12.55 -16.73
CA ALA A 41 -33.69 -11.35 -16.40
C ALA A 41 -34.16 -10.70 -15.08
N LEU A 42 -35.48 -10.58 -14.86
CA LEU A 42 -36.02 -10.06 -13.61
C LEU A 42 -35.64 -10.95 -12.41
N VAL A 43 -35.66 -12.28 -12.58
CA VAL A 43 -35.30 -13.24 -11.54
C VAL A 43 -33.80 -13.20 -11.25
N SER A 44 -32.94 -13.12 -12.27
CA SER A 44 -31.50 -12.95 -12.08
C SER A 44 -31.19 -11.65 -11.36
N ASP A 45 -31.79 -10.53 -11.78
CA ASP A 45 -31.58 -9.22 -11.15
C ASP A 45 -31.99 -9.24 -9.67
N VAL A 46 -33.12 -9.89 -9.33
CA VAL A 46 -33.58 -10.02 -7.93
C VAL A 46 -32.65 -10.90 -7.10
N LEU A 47 -32.12 -11.99 -7.67
CA LEU A 47 -31.17 -12.87 -6.98
C LEU A 47 -29.82 -12.17 -6.76
N ASP A 48 -29.36 -11.39 -7.73
CA ASP A 48 -28.13 -10.60 -7.65
C ASP A 48 -28.26 -9.49 -6.59
N LEU A 49 -29.39 -8.76 -6.58
CA LEU A 49 -29.68 -7.75 -5.57
C LEU A 49 -29.71 -8.33 -4.15
N ARG A 50 -30.33 -9.50 -3.97
CA ARG A 50 -30.37 -10.18 -2.67
C ARG A 50 -28.98 -10.62 -2.23
N THR A 51 -28.21 -11.20 -3.15
CA THR A 51 -26.84 -11.66 -2.88
C THR A 51 -25.94 -10.48 -2.51
N ARG A 52 -26.09 -9.34 -3.20
CA ARG A 52 -25.37 -8.10 -2.90
C ARG A 52 -25.79 -7.52 -1.54
N ALA A 53 -27.08 -7.51 -1.21
CA ALA A 53 -27.56 -7.06 0.09
C ALA A 53 -27.02 -7.92 1.24
N GLU A 54 -27.03 -9.25 1.09
CA GLU A 54 -26.43 -10.18 2.07
C GLU A 54 -24.92 -9.96 2.20
N SER A 55 -24.21 -9.70 1.10
CA SER A 55 -22.79 -9.37 1.11
C SER A 55 -22.49 -8.05 1.82
N ARG A 56 -23.36 -7.04 1.68
CA ARG A 56 -23.22 -5.77 2.39
C ARG A 56 -23.33 -5.95 3.90
N GLU A 57 -24.33 -6.69 4.35
CA GLU A 57 -24.54 -6.98 5.77
C GLU A 57 -23.33 -7.71 6.37
N ARG A 58 -22.80 -8.71 5.65
CA ARG A 58 -21.56 -9.39 6.04
C ARG A 58 -20.38 -8.43 6.20
N VAL A 59 -20.13 -7.56 5.21
CA VAL A 59 -19.02 -6.60 5.29
C VAL A 59 -19.22 -5.63 6.45
N GLU A 60 -20.44 -5.14 6.67
CA GLU A 60 -20.76 -4.25 7.78
C GLU A 60 -20.51 -4.92 9.13
N GLU A 61 -20.95 -6.17 9.31
CA GLU A 61 -20.71 -6.95 10.53
C GLU A 61 -19.22 -7.20 10.76
N ALA A 62 -18.53 -7.80 9.80
CA ALA A 62 -17.13 -8.21 9.96
C ALA A 62 -16.15 -7.03 10.10
N CYS A 63 -16.45 -5.92 9.44
CA CYS A 63 -15.66 -4.70 9.55
C CYS A 63 -16.21 -3.73 10.60
N GLY A 64 -17.08 -4.19 11.51
CA GLY A 64 -17.53 -3.46 12.69
C GLY A 64 -18.21 -2.12 12.39
N GLY A 65 -18.86 -2.01 11.23
CA GLY A 65 -19.45 -0.77 10.74
C GLY A 65 -18.44 0.36 10.49
N LEU A 66 -17.14 0.07 10.36
CA LEU A 66 -16.11 1.10 10.19
C LEU A 66 -15.98 1.59 8.74
N VAL A 67 -16.48 0.84 7.77
CA VAL A 67 -16.34 1.12 6.33
C VAL A 67 -17.69 1.10 5.62
N ASP A 68 -17.74 1.72 4.44
CA ASP A 68 -18.90 1.62 3.55
C ASP A 68 -18.84 0.30 2.76
N PRO A 69 -19.80 -0.62 2.96
CA PRO A 69 -19.79 -1.90 2.27
C PRO A 69 -19.95 -1.76 0.74
N ASP A 70 -20.62 -0.71 0.24
CA ASP A 70 -20.77 -0.53 -1.21
C ASP A 70 -19.45 -0.21 -1.89
N LEU A 71 -18.64 0.66 -1.26
CA LEU A 71 -17.31 0.98 -1.75
C LEU A 71 -16.39 -0.25 -1.70
N VAL A 72 -16.45 -1.04 -0.61
CA VAL A 72 -15.71 -2.30 -0.55
C VAL A 72 -16.10 -3.22 -1.69
N LEU A 73 -17.40 -3.41 -1.94
CA LEU A 73 -17.90 -4.28 -3.01
C LEU A 73 -17.66 -3.72 -4.42
N ALA A 74 -17.38 -2.42 -4.58
CA ALA A 74 -17.12 -1.79 -5.88
C ALA A 74 -15.66 -1.92 -6.36
N LEU A 75 -14.73 -2.23 -5.46
CA LEU A 75 -13.31 -2.39 -5.79
C LEU A 75 -13.08 -3.43 -6.89
N ASN A 76 -12.02 -3.25 -7.69
CA ASN A 76 -11.59 -4.20 -8.74
C ASN A 76 -12.68 -4.50 -9.79
N GLY A 77 -13.52 -3.52 -10.12
CA GLY A 77 -14.60 -3.68 -11.11
C GLY A 77 -15.88 -4.29 -10.55
N GLY A 78 -15.95 -4.50 -9.23
CA GLY A 78 -17.17 -4.90 -8.54
C GLY A 78 -17.27 -6.40 -8.26
N VAL A 79 -17.88 -6.72 -7.12
CA VAL A 79 -18.26 -8.09 -6.72
C VAL A 79 -19.63 -8.09 -6.05
N ASP A 80 -20.44 -9.09 -6.36
CA ASP A 80 -21.79 -9.23 -5.76
C ASP A 80 -21.81 -10.21 -4.58
N ARG A 81 -20.86 -11.14 -4.53
CA ARG A 81 -20.75 -12.14 -3.47
C ARG A 81 -19.38 -12.13 -2.79
N VAL A 82 -19.39 -12.00 -1.47
CA VAL A 82 -18.20 -12.11 -0.63
C VAL A 82 -18.34 -13.16 0.47
N GLU A 83 -17.19 -13.67 0.88
CA GLU A 83 -16.98 -14.49 2.06
C GLU A 83 -15.99 -13.80 3.01
N LEU A 84 -16.07 -14.12 4.29
CA LEU A 84 -15.30 -13.47 5.34
C LEU A 84 -14.39 -14.48 6.02
N SER A 85 -13.27 -14.02 6.54
CA SER A 85 -12.52 -14.85 7.47
C SER A 85 -13.23 -14.95 8.81
N ASP A 86 -13.35 -16.18 9.31
CA ASP A 86 -13.79 -16.52 10.67
C ASP A 86 -12.81 -16.09 11.78
N ARG A 87 -11.57 -15.71 11.43
CA ARG A 87 -10.48 -15.41 12.38
C ARG A 87 -10.22 -13.91 12.56
N TYR A 88 -10.78 -13.05 11.73
CA TYR A 88 -10.47 -11.63 11.69
C TYR A 88 -11.74 -10.81 11.89
N ASP A 89 -12.11 -10.64 13.16
CA ASP A 89 -13.13 -9.69 13.60
C ASP A 89 -12.46 -8.37 14.01
N ILE A 90 -12.94 -7.26 13.44
CA ILE A 90 -12.40 -5.93 13.74
C ILE A 90 -13.17 -5.30 14.89
N GLY A 91 -12.43 -4.65 15.78
CA GLY A 91 -13.05 -3.99 16.93
C GLY A 91 -12.19 -2.86 17.46
N THR A 92 -12.86 -1.88 18.05
CA THR A 92 -12.25 -0.68 18.63
C THR A 92 -11.83 -0.86 20.10
N ALA A 93 -12.06 -2.04 20.67
CA ALA A 93 -11.66 -2.38 22.04
C ALA A 93 -10.27 -3.02 22.14
N ARG A 94 -9.67 -3.42 21.01
CA ARG A 94 -8.34 -4.04 20.94
C ARG A 94 -7.34 -3.05 20.33
N SER A 95 -6.09 -3.11 20.79
CA SER A 95 -5.00 -2.26 20.25
C SER A 95 -4.78 -2.53 18.76
N ASP A 96 -4.90 -3.79 18.35
CA ASP A 96 -4.83 -4.20 16.95
C ASP A 96 -6.00 -5.11 16.61
N SER A 97 -6.64 -4.84 15.49
CA SER A 97 -7.72 -5.64 14.96
C SER A 97 -7.77 -5.52 13.44
N SER A 98 -8.43 -6.47 12.79
CA SER A 98 -8.54 -6.45 11.33
C SER A 98 -9.77 -7.20 10.86
N CYS A 99 -10.29 -6.83 9.69
CA CYS A 99 -11.25 -7.64 8.92
C CYS A 99 -10.64 -8.01 7.56
N VAL A 100 -11.01 -9.18 7.04
CA VAL A 100 -10.58 -9.67 5.72
C VAL A 100 -11.79 -10.15 4.94
N VAL A 101 -11.95 -9.60 3.74
CA VAL A 101 -13.03 -9.88 2.80
C VAL A 101 -12.45 -10.59 1.58
N TYR A 102 -13.07 -11.71 1.22
CA TYR A 102 -12.75 -12.50 0.05
C TYR A 102 -13.88 -12.39 -0.98
N ARG A 103 -13.53 -12.23 -2.25
CA ARG A 103 -14.47 -12.36 -3.37
C ARG A 103 -14.71 -13.84 -3.63
N VAL A 104 -15.97 -14.20 -3.86
CA VAL A 104 -16.33 -15.56 -4.28
C VAL A 104 -16.28 -15.62 -5.81
N GLY A 105 -15.48 -16.54 -6.34
CA GLY A 105 -15.38 -16.80 -7.78
C GLY A 105 -16.23 -17.99 -8.20
N ASP A 106 -15.62 -18.88 -8.98
CA ASP A 106 -16.21 -20.17 -9.35
C ASP A 106 -16.52 -21.02 -8.10
N PRO A 107 -17.47 -21.98 -8.20
CA PRO A 107 -17.85 -22.82 -7.06
C PRO A 107 -16.64 -23.44 -6.34
N GLY A 108 -16.50 -23.13 -5.04
CA GLY A 108 -15.40 -23.61 -4.20
C GLY A 108 -14.12 -22.77 -4.25
N THR A 109 -14.13 -21.62 -4.93
CA THR A 109 -12.97 -20.71 -5.01
C THR A 109 -13.24 -19.38 -4.32
N THR A 110 -12.25 -18.90 -3.58
CA THR A 110 -12.23 -17.57 -2.96
C THR A 110 -10.90 -16.89 -3.24
N TYR A 111 -10.96 -15.60 -3.50
CA TYR A 111 -9.78 -14.78 -3.79
C TYR A 111 -9.79 -13.58 -2.85
N GLY A 112 -8.60 -13.07 -2.49
CA GLY A 112 -8.52 -11.85 -1.69
C GLY A 112 -9.26 -10.71 -2.40
N HIS A 113 -9.96 -9.88 -1.63
CA HIS A 113 -10.66 -8.71 -2.17
C HIS A 113 -10.23 -7.45 -1.43
N PHE A 114 -10.44 -7.43 -0.13
CA PHE A 114 -10.17 -6.27 0.71
C PHE A 114 -9.74 -6.70 2.11
N SER A 115 -8.88 -5.92 2.75
CA SER A 115 -8.69 -6.01 4.19
C SER A 115 -8.56 -4.64 4.82
N LEU A 116 -9.02 -4.54 6.06
CA LEU A 116 -8.86 -3.37 6.90
C LEU A 116 -8.11 -3.79 8.15
N GLY A 117 -7.00 -3.12 8.45
CA GLY A 117 -6.31 -3.19 9.74
C GLY A 117 -6.54 -1.91 10.53
N LEU A 118 -6.75 -2.04 11.83
CA LEU A 118 -6.87 -0.94 12.78
C LEU A 118 -5.80 -1.09 13.86
N THR A 119 -5.03 -0.03 14.08
CA THR A 119 -4.11 0.08 15.22
C THR A 119 -4.49 1.30 16.06
N LEU A 120 -4.72 1.09 17.34
CA LEU A 120 -4.97 2.11 18.35
C LEU A 120 -3.70 2.37 19.15
N TYR A 121 -3.14 3.56 19.01
CA TYR A 121 -1.94 3.94 19.75
C TYR A 121 -2.34 4.49 21.13
N PRO A 122 -1.83 3.92 22.23
CA PRO A 122 -2.20 4.37 23.57
C PRO A 122 -1.68 5.79 23.83
N ALA A 123 -2.41 6.56 24.65
CA ALA A 123 -1.95 7.89 25.05
C ALA A 123 -0.61 7.86 25.82
N ASN A 124 -0.34 6.77 26.55
CA ASN A 124 0.95 6.52 27.16
C ASN A 124 1.92 5.88 26.13
N PRO A 125 2.95 6.59 25.65
CA PRO A 125 3.88 6.05 24.65
C PRO A 125 4.72 4.88 25.17
N ASN A 126 4.83 4.69 26.50
CA ASN A 126 5.54 3.57 27.11
C ASN A 126 4.69 2.30 27.22
N ALA A 127 3.38 2.38 26.94
CA ALA A 127 2.48 1.22 26.92
C ALA A 127 2.48 0.50 25.56
N ASP A 128 3.28 0.99 24.61
CA ASP A 128 3.27 0.55 23.23
C ASP A 128 4.31 -0.58 23.03
N GLU A 129 3.81 -1.80 22.78
CA GLU A 129 4.63 -3.00 22.52
C GLU A 129 4.87 -3.26 21.03
N HIS A 130 4.43 -2.36 20.13
CA HIS A 130 4.60 -2.56 18.70
C HIS A 130 6.06 -2.77 18.35
N ARG A 131 6.35 -3.81 17.55
CA ARG A 131 7.70 -4.11 17.10
C ARG A 131 7.79 -3.79 15.63
N VAL A 132 8.48 -2.70 15.30
CA VAL A 132 8.80 -2.37 13.92
C VAL A 132 10.30 -2.59 13.76
N GLY A 133 10.65 -3.64 13.01
CA GLY A 133 12.03 -3.82 12.56
C GLY A 133 12.37 -2.68 11.61
N ALA A 134 13.45 -1.97 11.86
CA ALA A 134 13.97 -0.99 10.91
C ALA A 134 14.56 -1.67 9.66
N ASN A 135 14.80 -2.98 9.73
CA ASN A 135 15.49 -3.73 8.68
C ASN A 135 14.51 -4.36 7.71
N HIS A 136 14.34 -3.72 6.54
CA HIS A 136 13.62 -4.30 5.41
C HIS A 136 14.64 -4.52 4.29
N GLU A 137 14.82 -5.76 3.83
CA GLU A 137 15.60 -6.03 2.63
C GLU A 137 14.79 -5.53 1.42
N PRO A 138 15.23 -4.51 0.66
CA PRO A 138 14.44 -3.92 -0.41
C PRO A 138 14.42 -4.77 -1.69
N PHE A 139 15.29 -5.78 -1.80
CA PHE A 139 15.41 -6.62 -3.00
C PHE A 139 15.15 -8.10 -2.66
N ASP A 140 14.12 -8.68 -3.28
CA ASP A 140 13.87 -10.12 -3.16
C ASP A 140 14.63 -10.88 -4.26
N TYR A 141 15.70 -11.54 -3.86
CA TYR A 141 16.54 -12.34 -4.75
C TYR A 141 15.96 -13.71 -5.08
N PHE A 142 14.93 -14.19 -4.37
CA PHE A 142 14.29 -15.48 -4.67
C PHE A 142 13.23 -15.36 -5.78
N THR A 143 12.62 -14.19 -5.92
CA THR A 143 11.52 -13.94 -6.87
C THR A 143 11.87 -12.92 -7.96
N ALA A 144 13.08 -12.35 -7.95
CA ALA A 144 13.54 -11.41 -8.96
C ALA A 144 13.31 -11.96 -10.38
N GLU A 145 12.41 -11.30 -11.13
CA GLU A 145 12.11 -11.64 -12.53
C GLU A 145 13.33 -11.46 -13.44
N ASN A 146 14.24 -10.56 -13.07
CA ASN A 146 15.49 -10.31 -13.77
C ASN A 146 16.69 -10.68 -12.87
N ARG A 147 17.13 -11.94 -12.97
CA ARG A 147 18.28 -12.45 -12.20
C ARG A 147 19.61 -11.74 -12.53
N ASP A 148 19.70 -11.13 -13.71
CA ASP A 148 20.90 -10.45 -14.16
C ASP A 148 21.08 -9.08 -13.49
N ASP A 149 19.99 -8.51 -12.93
CA ASP A 149 20.02 -7.22 -12.27
C ASP A 149 18.96 -7.13 -11.15
N VAL A 150 19.36 -7.61 -9.98
CA VAL A 150 18.50 -7.62 -8.78
C VAL A 150 18.19 -6.22 -8.24
N THR A 151 18.94 -5.18 -8.63
CA THR A 151 18.72 -3.80 -8.16
C THR A 151 17.91 -2.94 -9.13
N ALA A 152 17.40 -3.51 -10.22
CA ALA A 152 16.58 -2.78 -11.19
C ALA A 152 15.23 -2.34 -10.61
N ALA A 153 14.65 -3.16 -9.73
CA ALA A 153 13.36 -2.88 -9.10
C ALA A 153 13.34 -3.38 -7.65
N ALA A 154 12.78 -2.57 -6.75
CA ALA A 154 12.53 -2.97 -5.37
C ALA A 154 11.35 -3.94 -5.28
N GLN A 155 11.33 -4.78 -4.24
CA GLN A 155 10.21 -5.68 -3.96
C GLN A 155 8.94 -4.94 -3.53
N TYR A 156 9.07 -3.69 -3.08
CA TYR A 156 7.97 -2.84 -2.62
C TYR A 156 8.11 -1.41 -3.14
N THR A 157 6.99 -0.70 -3.21
CA THR A 157 6.98 0.73 -3.49
C THR A 157 7.21 1.52 -2.21
N LEU A 158 7.88 2.66 -2.31
CA LEU A 158 8.06 3.57 -1.17
C LEU A 158 6.73 4.23 -0.77
N PRO A 159 6.57 4.67 0.49
CA PRO A 159 5.37 5.36 0.95
C PRO A 159 5.17 6.68 0.19
N HIS A 160 4.04 6.81 -0.49
CA HIS A 160 3.61 8.06 -1.12
C HIS A 160 2.69 8.84 -0.17
N PRO A 161 2.90 10.15 0.02
CA PRO A 161 2.03 10.95 0.87
C PRO A 161 0.63 11.10 0.25
N LEU A 162 -0.42 11.03 1.08
CA LEU A 162 -1.76 11.47 0.71
C LEU A 162 -1.80 13.01 0.74
N GLY A 163 -1.77 13.64 -0.44
CA GLY A 163 -1.71 15.10 -0.55
C GLY A 163 -0.37 15.65 -0.05
N ASP A 164 -0.38 16.42 1.03
CA ASP A 164 0.83 16.88 1.71
C ASP A 164 1.39 15.88 2.75
N GLY A 165 0.70 14.74 2.92
CA GLY A 165 1.03 13.66 3.86
C GLY A 165 0.36 13.77 5.22
N GLY A 166 -0.39 14.84 5.50
CA GLY A 166 -1.06 15.02 6.78
C GLY A 166 -2.18 14.00 7.06
N LEU A 167 -2.84 13.50 6.01
CA LEU A 167 -3.86 12.46 6.12
C LEU A 167 -3.25 11.07 6.32
N GLY A 168 -2.07 10.83 5.76
CA GLY A 168 -1.39 9.54 5.76
C GLY A 168 -0.64 9.28 4.47
N GLU A 169 -0.55 8.01 4.08
CA GLU A 169 0.28 7.55 2.97
C GLU A 169 -0.35 6.36 2.23
N TYR A 170 0.15 6.07 1.04
CA TYR A 170 -0.24 4.91 0.25
C TYR A 170 0.95 4.28 -0.45
N ASP A 171 0.83 3.00 -0.75
CA ASP A 171 1.76 2.23 -1.56
C ASP A 171 1.01 1.58 -2.73
N ALA A 172 1.62 0.62 -3.44
CA ALA A 172 1.01 -0.06 -4.58
C ALA A 172 -0.37 -0.68 -4.27
N ARG A 173 -0.60 -1.15 -3.04
CA ARG A 173 -1.81 -1.90 -2.63
C ARG A 173 -2.49 -1.39 -1.37
N THR A 174 -1.80 -0.58 -0.59
CA THR A 174 -2.23 -0.15 0.73
C THR A 174 -2.50 1.35 0.75
N VAL A 175 -3.53 1.76 1.48
CA VAL A 175 -3.67 3.12 1.97
C VAL A 175 -3.70 3.09 3.50
N THR A 176 -2.90 3.96 4.12
CA THR A 176 -2.87 4.15 5.57
C THR A 176 -3.32 5.57 5.89
N VAL A 177 -4.37 5.71 6.68
CA VAL A 177 -4.85 6.99 7.21
C VAL A 177 -4.63 7.04 8.72
N ARG A 178 -4.23 8.20 9.23
CA ARG A 178 -3.97 8.41 10.66
C ARG A 178 -4.85 9.52 11.20
N ALA A 179 -5.66 9.20 12.20
CA ALA A 179 -6.44 10.14 13.00
C ALA A 179 -5.68 10.45 14.29
N LEU A 180 -5.18 11.68 14.42
CA LEU A 180 -4.59 12.17 15.66
C LEU A 180 -5.69 12.59 16.62
N CYS A 181 -5.58 12.17 17.87
CA CYS A 181 -6.55 12.50 18.90
C CYS A 181 -6.21 13.82 19.58
N ALA A 182 -7.14 14.76 19.56
CA ALA A 182 -7.09 15.90 20.47
C ALA A 182 -7.24 15.42 21.93
N ASP A 183 -6.68 16.18 22.88
CA ASP A 183 -6.64 15.83 24.30
C ASP A 183 -8.00 15.33 24.84
N GLY A 184 -8.00 14.20 25.57
CA GLY A 184 -9.19 13.71 26.29
C GLY A 184 -9.58 12.24 26.12
N GLY A 185 -8.77 11.40 25.44
CA GLY A 185 -9.05 9.97 25.23
C GLY A 185 -8.00 9.01 25.81
N THR A 186 -8.27 7.70 25.72
CA THR A 186 -7.32 6.62 26.10
C THR A 186 -6.26 6.36 25.03
N VAL A 187 -6.48 6.87 23.81
CA VAL A 187 -5.63 6.71 22.63
C VAL A 187 -5.07 8.07 22.18
N SER A 188 -3.82 8.10 21.72
CA SER A 188 -3.19 9.30 21.11
C SER A 188 -3.46 9.41 19.62
N SER A 189 -3.61 8.26 18.94
CA SER A 189 -3.99 8.23 17.54
C SER A 189 -4.57 6.89 17.14
N VAL A 190 -5.23 6.90 15.99
CA VAL A 190 -5.78 5.72 15.34
C VAL A 190 -5.19 5.62 13.94
N ARG A 191 -4.67 4.46 13.57
CA ARG A 191 -4.21 4.16 12.22
C ARG A 191 -5.13 3.13 11.58
N ALA A 192 -5.76 3.49 10.47
CA ALA A 192 -6.52 2.58 9.63
C ALA A 192 -5.73 2.28 8.36
N LYS A 193 -5.52 0.99 8.08
CA LYS A 193 -4.83 0.48 6.90
C LYS A 193 -5.82 -0.29 6.03
N ALA A 194 -6.23 0.30 4.91
CA ALA A 194 -7.03 -0.36 3.89
C ALA A 194 -6.11 -1.00 2.84
N THR A 195 -6.33 -2.26 2.51
CA THR A 195 -5.50 -3.02 1.56
C THR A 195 -6.35 -3.61 0.45
N ALA A 196 -5.96 -3.39 -0.79
CA ALA A 196 -6.44 -4.17 -1.94
C ALA A 196 -5.78 -5.56 -1.90
N SER A 197 -6.59 -6.59 -1.64
CA SER A 197 -6.13 -7.97 -1.52
C SER A 197 -6.37 -8.80 -2.80
N TYR A 198 -6.89 -8.17 -3.84
CA TYR A 198 -7.15 -8.79 -5.15
C TYR A 198 -5.93 -8.77 -6.07
N ASP A 199 -5.92 -9.66 -7.06
CA ASP A 199 -4.88 -9.73 -8.08
C ASP A 199 -5.00 -8.62 -9.13
N GLY A 200 -3.86 -8.22 -9.68
CA GLY A 200 -3.75 -7.16 -10.67
C GLY A 200 -3.43 -5.78 -10.07
N PRO A 201 -3.25 -4.78 -10.95
CA PRO A 201 -2.88 -3.44 -10.53
C PRO A 201 -4.05 -2.72 -9.85
N VAL A 202 -3.77 -2.01 -8.76
CA VAL A 202 -4.73 -1.11 -8.12
C VAL A 202 -4.86 0.15 -8.98
N THR A 203 -6.07 0.45 -9.42
CA THR A 203 -6.31 1.62 -10.25
C THR A 203 -6.24 2.92 -9.44
N SER A 204 -6.17 4.08 -10.10
CA SER A 204 -6.29 5.36 -9.39
C SER A 204 -7.66 5.55 -8.73
N GLY A 205 -8.72 4.94 -9.29
CA GLY A 205 -10.06 4.96 -8.70
C GLY A 205 -10.10 4.11 -7.43
N ASP A 206 -9.62 2.88 -7.50
CA ASP A 206 -9.53 2.01 -6.31
C ASP A 206 -8.65 2.63 -5.20
N ARG A 207 -7.53 3.29 -5.56
CA ARG A 207 -6.72 4.03 -4.57
C ARG A 207 -7.50 5.15 -3.88
N HIS A 208 -8.34 5.86 -4.63
CA HIS A 208 -9.23 6.87 -4.06
C HIS A 208 -10.23 6.23 -3.09
N ASP A 209 -10.90 5.17 -3.51
CA ASP A 209 -11.91 4.48 -2.71
C ASP A 209 -11.30 3.86 -1.44
N LEU A 210 -10.12 3.23 -1.54
CA LEU A 210 -9.35 2.76 -0.38
C LEU A 210 -9.01 3.90 0.58
N THR A 211 -8.72 5.11 0.07
CA THR A 211 -8.46 6.29 0.90
C THR A 211 -9.72 6.75 1.62
N VAL A 212 -10.86 6.75 0.95
CA VAL A 212 -12.17 7.06 1.56
C VAL A 212 -12.48 6.05 2.66
N LEU A 213 -12.33 4.75 2.38
CA LEU A 213 -12.55 3.65 3.32
C LEU A 213 -11.63 3.76 4.55
N ALA A 214 -10.33 3.98 4.36
CA ALA A 214 -9.37 4.13 5.46
C ALA A 214 -9.66 5.39 6.30
N ARG A 215 -10.02 6.51 5.66
CA ARG A 215 -10.40 7.75 6.36
C ARG A 215 -11.64 7.55 7.22
N GLN A 216 -12.68 6.94 6.65
CA GLN A 216 -13.91 6.63 7.36
C GLN A 216 -13.66 5.71 8.56
N ALA A 217 -12.85 4.66 8.38
CA ALA A 217 -12.50 3.75 9.45
C ALA A 217 -11.73 4.46 10.58
N ALA A 218 -10.73 5.28 10.23
CA ALA A 218 -9.96 6.05 11.22
C ALA A 218 -10.86 7.03 12.00
N GLU A 219 -11.74 7.76 11.31
CA GLU A 219 -12.67 8.72 11.91
C GLU A 219 -13.67 8.03 12.86
N ARG A 220 -14.31 6.94 12.42
CA ARG A 220 -15.27 6.18 13.23
C ARG A 220 -14.60 5.51 14.43
N ALA A 221 -13.43 4.92 14.24
CA ALA A 221 -12.69 4.29 15.33
C ALA A 221 -12.16 5.30 16.35
N ALA A 222 -11.73 6.48 15.89
CA ALA A 222 -11.40 7.61 16.78
C ALA A 222 -12.62 8.02 17.61
N ALA A 223 -13.76 8.27 16.97
CA ALA A 223 -15.00 8.66 17.66
C ALA A 223 -15.45 7.61 18.69
N ALA A 224 -15.37 6.32 18.35
CA ALA A 224 -15.70 5.22 19.25
C ALA A 224 -14.80 5.17 20.50
N ASN A 225 -13.58 5.69 20.41
CA ASN A 225 -12.63 5.80 21.53
C ASN A 225 -12.68 7.16 22.23
N GLY A 226 -13.75 7.94 22.02
CA GLY A 226 -13.91 9.28 22.62
C GLY A 226 -12.93 10.33 22.08
N CYS A 227 -12.28 10.03 20.95
CA CYS A 227 -11.29 10.88 20.32
C CYS A 227 -11.92 11.70 19.20
N ARG A 228 -11.78 13.02 19.29
CA ARG A 228 -12.10 13.93 18.17
C ARG A 228 -10.84 14.12 17.33
N ALA A 229 -10.92 13.72 16.06
CA ALA A 229 -9.85 13.89 15.09
C ALA A 229 -10.34 14.73 13.91
N GLU A 230 -9.59 15.77 13.56
CA GLU A 230 -9.81 16.51 12.31
C GLU A 230 -8.89 15.93 11.24
N LEU A 231 -9.48 15.24 10.27
CA LEU A 231 -8.75 14.62 9.17
C LEU A 231 -8.79 15.54 7.93
N PRO A 232 -7.65 15.76 7.25
CA PRO A 232 -7.64 16.45 5.97
C PRO A 232 -8.57 15.78 4.94
N ALA A 233 -8.95 16.56 3.92
CA ALA A 233 -9.74 16.04 2.81
C ALA A 233 -8.94 14.99 2.00
N VAL A 234 -9.67 14.06 1.38
CA VAL A 234 -9.07 13.08 0.46
C VAL A 234 -8.52 13.82 -0.76
N PRO A 235 -7.25 13.60 -1.14
CA PRO A 235 -6.68 14.26 -2.32
C PRO A 235 -7.35 13.77 -3.60
N SER A 236 -7.33 14.59 -4.64
CA SER A 236 -7.88 14.24 -5.95
C SER A 236 -6.89 13.49 -6.86
N ALA A 237 -5.60 13.48 -6.51
CA ALA A 237 -4.54 12.92 -7.35
C ALA A 237 -3.79 11.80 -6.61
N PHE A 238 -3.63 10.66 -7.28
CA PHE A 238 -2.91 9.49 -6.79
C PHE A 238 -1.88 9.03 -7.82
N PRO A 239 -0.72 9.71 -7.92
CA PRO A 239 0.38 9.25 -8.76
C PRO A 239 0.69 7.78 -8.48
N GLU A 240 0.91 7.01 -9.54
CA GLU A 240 1.19 5.57 -9.43
C GLU A 240 2.52 5.32 -8.70
N PRO A 241 2.51 4.55 -7.60
CA PRO A 241 3.73 4.11 -6.94
C PRO A 241 4.52 3.16 -7.84
N ARG A 242 5.83 3.36 -7.91
CA ARG A 242 6.72 2.55 -8.76
C ARG A 242 7.74 1.82 -7.90
N THR A 243 8.22 0.69 -8.40
CA THR A 243 9.31 -0.10 -7.81
C THR A 243 10.63 0.07 -8.56
N THR A 244 10.59 0.47 -9.82
CA THR A 244 11.78 0.60 -10.67
C THR A 244 12.70 1.73 -10.20
N LEU A 245 13.98 1.43 -10.02
CA LEU A 245 14.98 2.43 -9.69
C LEU A 245 15.46 3.15 -10.96
N GLY A 246 15.64 4.46 -10.86
CA GLY A 246 16.20 5.30 -11.93
C GLY A 246 17.61 5.80 -11.59
N PRO A 247 18.26 6.55 -12.50
CA PRO A 247 19.59 7.11 -12.23
C PRO A 247 19.58 8.05 -11.01
N ALA A 248 20.48 7.82 -10.06
CA ALA A 248 20.58 8.63 -8.83
C ALA A 248 20.82 10.12 -9.09
N VAL A 249 21.56 10.45 -10.14
CA VAL A 249 21.82 11.85 -10.57
C VAL A 249 20.55 12.60 -10.98
N LYS A 250 19.46 11.89 -11.26
CA LYS A 250 18.13 12.46 -11.58
C LYS A 250 17.15 12.32 -10.43
N ALA A 251 17.60 11.88 -9.25
CA ALA A 251 16.72 11.64 -8.12
C ALA A 251 16.01 12.92 -7.67
N GLY A 252 14.69 12.85 -7.57
CA GLY A 252 13.82 13.90 -7.04
C GLY A 252 13.17 13.49 -5.72
N GLY A 253 12.13 14.21 -5.32
CA GLY A 253 11.28 13.83 -4.18
C GLY A 253 12.08 13.61 -2.89
N THR A 254 11.80 12.50 -2.21
CA THR A 254 12.50 12.09 -0.98
C THR A 254 13.99 11.80 -1.15
N CYS A 255 14.45 11.52 -2.38
CA CYS A 255 15.87 11.29 -2.70
C CYS A 255 16.61 12.52 -3.25
N ALA A 256 15.96 13.68 -3.32
CA ALA A 256 16.56 14.88 -3.93
C ALA A 256 17.86 15.33 -3.21
N TRP A 257 17.98 15.05 -1.91
CA TRP A 257 19.19 15.32 -1.15
C TRP A 257 20.42 14.60 -1.71
N TYR A 258 20.24 13.34 -2.13
CA TYR A 258 21.31 12.49 -2.60
C TYR A 258 21.81 12.96 -3.97
N GLY A 259 20.89 13.30 -4.88
CA GLY A 259 21.23 13.92 -6.17
C GLY A 259 22.06 15.19 -6.03
N ARG A 260 21.75 16.05 -5.04
CA ARG A 260 22.57 17.24 -4.73
C ARG A 260 23.91 16.88 -4.11
N HIS A 261 23.94 15.87 -3.23
CA HIS A 261 25.17 15.41 -2.60
C HIS A 261 26.19 14.93 -3.64
N ILE A 262 25.78 14.06 -4.57
CA ILE A 262 26.66 13.53 -5.62
C ILE A 262 27.03 14.59 -6.66
N ALA A 263 26.16 15.57 -6.93
CA ALA A 263 26.52 16.70 -7.78
C ALA A 263 27.64 17.57 -7.18
N ALA A 264 27.67 17.70 -5.84
CA ALA A 264 28.67 18.50 -5.13
C ALA A 264 29.98 17.75 -4.86
N HIS A 265 29.93 16.44 -4.58
CA HIS A 265 31.09 15.66 -4.09
C HIS A 265 31.55 14.56 -5.07
N GLY A 266 30.84 14.39 -6.18
CA GLY A 266 31.02 13.25 -7.08
C GLY A 266 30.35 11.98 -6.55
N GLN A 267 30.02 11.07 -7.46
CA GLN A 267 29.36 9.81 -7.10
C GLN A 267 30.34 8.79 -6.50
N GLY A 268 31.52 8.61 -7.09
CA GLY A 268 32.54 7.68 -6.59
C GLY A 268 31.99 6.26 -6.34
N GLU A 269 32.13 5.79 -5.10
CA GLU A 269 31.66 4.48 -4.63
C GLU A 269 30.20 4.49 -4.15
N LEU A 270 29.50 5.62 -4.24
CA LEU A 270 28.13 5.79 -3.78
C LEU A 270 27.10 5.24 -4.81
N PRO A 271 25.87 4.90 -4.38
CA PRO A 271 24.83 4.36 -5.25
C PRO A 271 24.61 5.14 -6.56
N ASP A 272 24.41 4.43 -7.65
CA ASP A 272 24.12 5.02 -8.96
C ASP A 272 22.63 4.97 -9.34
N ARG A 273 21.83 4.29 -8.52
CA ARG A 273 20.39 4.15 -8.68
C ARG A 273 19.63 4.70 -7.47
N ALA A 274 18.44 5.23 -7.74
CA ALA A 274 17.54 5.75 -6.73
C ALA A 274 16.07 5.44 -7.08
N LEU A 275 15.31 5.05 -6.07
CA LEU A 275 13.86 5.04 -6.07
C LEU A 275 13.40 6.11 -5.07
N ALA A 276 12.61 7.07 -5.56
CA ALA A 276 12.10 8.18 -4.78
C ALA A 276 10.58 8.16 -4.71
N ALA A 277 10.04 8.63 -3.59
CA ALA A 277 8.62 8.97 -3.45
C ALA A 277 8.44 10.50 -3.52
N PRO A 278 7.22 11.00 -3.82
CA PRO A 278 6.88 12.40 -3.59
C PRO A 278 7.13 12.78 -2.12
N ALA A 279 7.69 13.96 -1.89
CA ALA A 279 7.99 14.47 -0.55
C ALA A 279 6.78 15.23 0.04
N GLY A 280 6.17 14.69 1.09
CA GLY A 280 5.08 15.35 1.82
C GLY A 280 5.61 16.27 2.92
N LYS A 281 5.10 17.50 3.03
CA LYS A 281 5.50 18.44 4.10
C LYS A 281 5.00 18.01 5.48
N ALA A 282 3.81 17.44 5.55
CA ALA A 282 3.15 16.99 6.78
C ALA A 282 3.22 15.46 6.97
N GLY A 283 3.84 14.75 6.02
CA GLY A 283 3.97 13.29 6.00
C GLY A 283 4.65 12.72 7.25
N ALA A 284 4.04 11.67 7.79
CA ALA A 284 4.56 10.94 8.96
C ALA A 284 5.70 9.97 8.60
N HIS A 285 5.84 9.62 7.32
CA HIS A 285 6.90 8.77 6.79
C HIS A 285 7.40 9.34 5.48
N ASP A 286 8.73 9.48 5.34
CA ASP A 286 9.39 9.50 4.03
C ASP A 286 10.39 8.37 3.95
N SER A 287 10.55 7.82 2.75
CA SER A 287 11.61 6.89 2.45
C SER A 287 12.33 7.25 1.16
N CYS A 288 13.63 6.96 1.09
CA CYS A 288 14.43 7.01 -0.13
C CYS A 288 15.28 5.74 -0.19
N LEU A 289 15.20 5.03 -1.31
CA LEU A 289 15.99 3.83 -1.56
C LEU A 289 17.05 4.12 -2.61
N LEU A 290 18.28 3.73 -2.32
CA LEU A 290 19.44 3.86 -3.17
C LEU A 290 20.08 2.50 -3.36
N ALA A 291 20.58 2.21 -4.57
CA ALA A 291 21.27 0.96 -4.84
C ALA A 291 22.43 1.15 -5.82
N MET A 292 23.38 0.23 -5.76
CA MET A 292 24.42 0.09 -6.77
C MET A 292 23.93 -0.83 -7.89
N SER A 293 24.13 -0.42 -9.14
CA SER A 293 23.98 -1.30 -10.30
C SER A 293 25.00 -2.45 -10.30
N PRO A 294 24.78 -3.51 -11.09
CA PRO A 294 25.79 -4.52 -11.34
C PRO A 294 27.13 -3.92 -11.79
N GLU A 295 27.10 -2.99 -12.76
CA GLU A 295 28.32 -2.35 -13.30
C GLU A 295 29.04 -1.50 -12.26
N GLY A 296 28.27 -0.79 -11.42
CA GLY A 296 28.80 -0.02 -10.30
C GLY A 296 29.46 -0.90 -9.24
N THR A 297 28.86 -2.08 -8.97
CA THR A 297 29.36 -3.08 -8.02
C THR A 297 30.68 -3.66 -8.51
N GLU A 298 30.72 -4.16 -9.76
CA GLU A 298 31.92 -4.70 -10.39
C GLU A 298 33.09 -3.71 -10.37
N ARG A 299 32.80 -2.41 -10.54
CA ARG A 299 33.82 -1.35 -10.53
C ARG A 299 34.46 -1.16 -9.16
N ILE A 300 33.70 -1.24 -8.07
CA ILE A 300 34.22 -0.97 -6.71
C ILE A 300 34.71 -2.23 -5.99
N TRP A 301 34.26 -3.41 -6.44
CA TRP A 301 34.54 -4.69 -5.79
C TRP A 301 36.03 -5.04 -5.63
N PRO A 302 36.91 -4.85 -6.64
CA PRO A 302 38.31 -5.26 -6.53
C PRO A 302 39.07 -4.59 -5.36
N ALA A 303 38.68 -3.36 -4.99
CA ALA A 303 39.27 -2.67 -3.84
C ALA A 303 38.86 -3.33 -2.52
N TYR A 304 37.59 -3.74 -2.41
CA TYR A 304 37.07 -4.45 -1.25
C TYR A 304 37.72 -5.82 -1.08
N GLU A 305 37.74 -6.63 -2.13
CA GLU A 305 38.33 -7.99 -2.11
C GLU A 305 39.79 -7.97 -1.65
N LYS A 306 40.58 -6.99 -2.08
CA LYS A 306 41.97 -6.82 -1.63
C LYS A 306 42.10 -6.60 -0.12
N SER A 307 41.13 -5.92 0.49
CA SER A 307 41.09 -5.65 1.93
C SER A 307 40.43 -6.77 2.74
N HIS A 308 39.63 -7.63 2.09
CA HIS A 308 38.85 -8.70 2.70
C HIS A 308 38.94 -9.97 1.84
N PRO A 309 40.12 -10.65 1.79
CA PRO A 309 40.35 -11.78 0.89
C PRO A 309 39.49 -13.02 1.21
N ASP A 310 38.98 -13.12 2.45
CA ASP A 310 38.05 -14.18 2.88
C ASP A 310 36.57 -13.71 2.84
N GLY A 311 36.30 -12.60 2.14
CA GLY A 311 35.00 -11.95 2.05
C GLY A 311 33.97 -12.71 1.20
N THR A 312 32.80 -12.10 1.04
CA THR A 312 31.76 -12.60 0.12
C THR A 312 32.28 -12.55 -1.32
N ASP A 313 31.98 -13.52 -2.18
CA ASP A 313 32.36 -13.45 -3.61
C ASP A 313 31.47 -12.45 -4.38
N LEU A 314 32.02 -11.82 -5.42
CA LEU A 314 31.35 -10.84 -6.29
C LEU A 314 30.01 -11.37 -6.83
N ASP A 315 30.00 -12.62 -7.31
CA ASP A 315 28.79 -13.26 -7.84
C ASP A 315 27.64 -13.23 -6.83
N ARG A 316 27.95 -13.49 -5.56
CA ARG A 316 26.95 -13.48 -4.48
C ARG A 316 26.46 -12.08 -4.15
N VAL A 317 27.28 -11.05 -4.31
CA VAL A 317 26.87 -9.65 -4.12
C VAL A 317 25.97 -9.20 -5.27
N LEU A 318 26.28 -9.60 -6.50
CA LEU A 318 25.48 -9.27 -7.67
C LEU A 318 24.09 -9.95 -7.67
N THR A 319 23.97 -11.13 -7.05
CA THR A 319 22.74 -11.95 -7.17
C THR A 319 21.95 -12.12 -5.88
N LEU A 320 22.58 -12.14 -4.71
CA LEU A 320 21.93 -12.48 -3.43
C LEU A 320 22.07 -11.40 -2.36
N ARG A 321 23.03 -10.49 -2.50
CA ARG A 321 23.36 -9.46 -1.50
C ARG A 321 23.71 -8.13 -2.16
N PRO A 322 22.78 -7.52 -2.89
CA PRO A 322 23.05 -6.26 -3.57
C PRO A 322 23.52 -5.17 -2.59
N LEU A 323 24.35 -4.27 -3.12
CA LEU A 323 24.81 -3.10 -2.36
C LEU A 323 23.74 -2.01 -2.40
N TRP A 324 23.20 -1.64 -1.24
CA TRP A 324 22.11 -0.68 -1.15
C TRP A 324 22.12 0.12 0.15
N MET A 325 21.38 1.21 0.12
CA MET A 325 21.16 2.10 1.27
C MET A 325 19.72 2.59 1.24
N GLN A 326 19.06 2.59 2.39
CA GLN A 326 17.74 3.16 2.54
C GLN A 326 17.73 4.18 3.67
N THR A 327 17.03 5.28 3.46
CA THR A 327 16.81 6.29 4.49
C THR A 327 15.33 6.47 4.77
N ASP A 328 14.95 6.49 6.04
CA ASP A 328 13.57 6.67 6.48
C ASP A 328 13.46 7.82 7.49
N THR A 329 12.47 8.70 7.33
CA THR A 329 12.11 9.69 8.36
C THR A 329 10.73 9.34 8.87
N LEU A 330 10.63 9.05 10.17
CA LEU A 330 9.39 8.70 10.87
C LEU A 330 9.05 9.82 11.86
N VAL A 331 7.78 10.22 11.93
CA VAL A 331 7.31 11.32 12.78
C VAL A 331 6.09 10.91 13.60
N GLY A 332 6.03 11.34 14.87
CA GLY A 332 4.93 11.09 15.79
C GLY A 332 4.85 9.62 16.18
N ASP A 333 3.65 9.04 16.14
CA ASP A 333 3.45 7.67 16.62
C ASP A 333 4.18 6.60 15.77
N GLY A 334 4.65 6.95 14.58
CA GLY A 334 5.56 6.12 13.79
C GLY A 334 6.95 5.92 14.43
N THR A 335 7.33 6.71 15.45
CA THR A 335 8.61 6.56 16.14
C THR A 335 8.56 5.58 17.32
N ARG A 336 7.40 5.01 17.63
CA ARG A 336 7.22 4.11 18.78
C ARG A 336 7.58 2.69 18.40
N GLY A 337 8.17 1.95 19.34
CA GLY A 337 8.41 0.52 19.14
C GLY A 337 9.49 0.15 18.12
N LEU A 338 10.27 1.14 17.66
CA LEU A 338 11.33 0.95 16.68
C LEU A 338 12.51 0.16 17.26
N ARG A 339 13.06 -0.75 16.46
CA ARG A 339 14.30 -1.46 16.79
C ARG A 339 15.24 -1.54 15.59
N ALA A 340 16.53 -1.34 15.85
CA ALA A 340 17.60 -1.60 14.90
C ALA A 340 18.03 -3.06 15.01
N GLY A 341 17.98 -3.82 13.89
CA GLY A 341 18.32 -5.24 13.87
C GLY A 341 17.12 -6.21 13.96
N PRO A 342 17.37 -7.53 14.09
CA PRO A 342 16.34 -8.57 14.15
C PRO A 342 15.49 -8.48 15.43
N LEU A 343 14.56 -9.42 15.66
CA LEU A 343 13.49 -9.38 16.69
C LEU A 343 13.93 -9.07 18.16
N LYS A 344 15.23 -9.10 18.49
CA LYS A 344 15.80 -8.70 19.80
C LYS A 344 16.74 -7.47 19.72
N GLY A 345 16.66 -6.73 18.62
CA GLY A 345 17.56 -5.63 18.27
C GLY A 345 17.52 -4.45 19.24
N THR A 346 18.43 -3.51 19.03
CA THR A 346 18.61 -2.32 19.88
C THR A 346 17.38 -1.41 19.76
N PRO A 347 16.74 -1.02 20.87
CA PRO A 347 15.65 -0.04 20.83
C PRO A 347 16.10 1.28 20.20
N VAL A 348 15.32 1.79 19.26
CA VAL A 348 15.49 3.14 18.71
C VAL A 348 14.47 4.05 19.38
N VAL A 349 14.96 5.03 20.15
CA VAL A 349 14.12 5.93 20.93
C VAL A 349 14.15 7.31 20.28
N ALA A 350 12.99 7.95 20.17
CA ALA A 350 12.86 9.25 19.48
C ALA A 350 13.60 10.42 20.16
N SER A 351 14.19 10.21 21.33
CA SER A 351 15.03 11.17 22.04
C SER A 351 16.52 10.77 22.04
N SER A 352 16.91 9.75 21.28
CA SER A 352 18.29 9.28 21.20
C SER A 352 18.82 9.32 19.78
N ALA A 353 20.14 9.14 19.67
CA ALA A 353 20.83 8.93 18.41
C ALA A 353 21.87 7.82 18.63
N GLY A 354 22.26 7.14 17.57
CA GLY A 354 23.21 6.04 17.67
C GLY A 354 23.29 5.20 16.40
N SER A 355 23.92 4.04 16.53
CA SER A 355 24.01 3.03 15.48
C SER A 355 24.07 1.62 16.04
N ALA A 356 23.49 0.68 15.31
CA ALA A 356 23.49 -0.75 15.61
C ALA A 356 23.07 -1.54 14.36
N GLU A 357 23.70 -2.70 14.12
CA GLU A 357 23.23 -3.70 13.15
C GLU A 357 22.98 -3.13 11.73
N GLY A 358 23.94 -2.35 11.21
CA GLY A 358 23.83 -1.71 9.88
C GLY A 358 22.86 -0.53 9.80
N VAL A 359 22.28 -0.11 10.93
CA VAL A 359 21.36 1.04 11.04
C VAL A 359 21.98 2.17 11.83
N ARG A 360 21.85 3.40 11.32
CA ARG A 360 22.19 4.64 12.00
C ARG A 360 20.92 5.44 12.23
N TRP A 361 20.80 6.11 13.38
CA TRP A 361 19.65 6.96 13.66
C TRP A 361 20.00 8.29 14.32
N ALA A 362 19.23 9.31 13.95
CA ALA A 362 19.23 10.63 14.54
C ALA A 362 17.81 10.94 15.00
N SER A 363 17.67 11.82 15.98
CA SER A 363 16.37 12.29 16.46
C SER A 363 16.20 13.78 16.21
N SER A 364 14.95 14.22 16.06
CA SER A 364 14.58 15.63 15.98
C SER A 364 13.12 15.82 16.42
N VAL A 365 12.62 17.05 16.35
CA VAL A 365 11.21 17.38 16.56
C VAL A 365 10.66 18.08 15.32
N CYS A 366 9.69 17.45 14.65
CA CYS A 366 9.06 17.96 13.43
C CYS A 366 7.60 18.32 13.71
N GLY A 367 7.22 19.59 13.51
CA GLY A 367 5.85 20.05 13.76
C GLY A 367 5.39 19.77 15.21
N GLY A 368 6.29 19.92 16.19
CA GLY A 368 6.02 19.64 17.61
C GLY A 368 5.97 18.16 17.99
N ARG A 369 6.20 17.23 17.05
CA ARG A 369 6.18 15.79 17.29
C ARG A 369 7.58 15.18 17.23
N PRO A 370 7.88 14.15 18.04
CA PRO A 370 9.14 13.42 17.93
C PRO A 370 9.35 12.88 16.53
N ALA A 371 10.60 12.90 16.06
CA ALA A 371 10.98 12.36 14.78
C ALA A 371 12.27 11.55 14.89
N VAL A 372 12.34 10.47 14.12
CA VAL A 372 13.52 9.61 13.98
C VAL A 372 13.90 9.54 12.51
N HIS A 373 15.17 9.78 12.23
CA HIS A 373 15.76 9.65 10.90
C HIS A 373 16.68 8.44 10.91
N LEU A 374 16.41 7.47 10.05
CA LEU A 374 17.12 6.21 9.93
C LEU A 374 17.92 6.18 8.63
N MET A 375 19.08 5.55 8.67
CA MET A 375 19.82 5.12 7.48
C MET A 375 20.23 3.67 7.70
N GLN A 376 19.76 2.78 6.82
CA GLN A 376 20.16 1.40 6.75
C GLN A 376 21.08 1.21 5.55
N VAL A 377 22.13 0.41 5.71
CA VAL A 377 23.09 0.08 4.67
C VAL A 377 23.27 -1.43 4.64
N SER A 378 23.28 -2.02 3.45
CA SER A 378 23.48 -3.47 3.32
C SER A 378 24.91 -3.88 3.67
N PHE A 379 25.08 -5.10 4.17
CA PHE A 379 26.41 -5.70 4.31
C PHE A 379 26.84 -6.33 2.98
N PRO A 380 28.09 -6.12 2.50
CA PRO A 380 29.20 -5.43 3.16
C PRO A 380 29.37 -3.96 2.71
N TYR A 381 28.30 -3.33 2.23
CA TYR A 381 28.39 -1.97 1.72
C TYR A 381 28.64 -0.93 2.81
N ASP A 382 28.19 -1.22 4.02
CA ASP A 382 28.50 -0.48 5.24
C ASP A 382 30.01 -0.40 5.51
N ASP A 383 30.73 -1.50 5.31
CA ASP A 383 32.19 -1.54 5.41
C ASP A 383 32.88 -0.77 4.29
N LEU A 384 32.41 -0.93 3.05
CA LEU A 384 32.89 -0.19 1.88
C LEU A 384 32.76 1.33 2.05
N LEU A 385 31.68 1.80 2.66
CA LEU A 385 31.37 3.21 2.81
C LEU A 385 31.76 3.80 4.16
N ARG A 386 32.42 3.04 5.05
CA ARG A 386 32.63 3.38 6.47
C ARG A 386 33.04 4.84 6.70
N ASP A 387 34.02 5.33 5.97
CA ASP A 387 34.56 6.70 6.11
C ASP A 387 33.66 7.81 5.56
N ARG A 388 32.64 7.45 4.77
CA ARG A 388 31.69 8.38 4.13
C ARG A 388 30.32 8.39 4.80
N LEU A 389 29.95 7.31 5.50
CA LEU A 389 28.61 7.13 6.06
C LEU A 389 28.20 8.23 7.04
N GLU A 390 29.12 8.80 7.82
CA GLU A 390 28.77 9.92 8.73
C GLU A 390 28.32 11.16 7.93
N SER A 391 29.11 11.54 6.92
CA SER A 391 28.83 12.71 6.08
C SER A 391 27.53 12.53 5.29
N LEU A 392 27.32 11.34 4.72
CA LEU A 392 26.08 11.00 4.01
C LEU A 392 24.86 11.05 4.92
N PHE A 393 24.97 10.46 6.11
CA PHE A 393 23.87 10.46 7.07
C PHE A 393 23.52 11.87 7.52
N ARG A 394 24.53 12.70 7.78
CA ARG A 394 24.35 14.11 8.10
C ARG A 394 23.63 14.86 6.97
N ALA A 395 24.08 14.71 5.73
CA ALA A 395 23.47 15.37 4.57
C ALA A 395 22.00 14.98 4.38
N TYR A 396 21.67 13.71 4.59
CA TYR A 396 20.29 13.22 4.57
C TYR A 396 19.44 13.88 5.67
N VAL A 397 19.89 13.82 6.94
CA VAL A 397 19.13 14.34 8.08
C VAL A 397 18.93 15.85 7.97
N GLU A 398 19.96 16.59 7.54
CA GLU A 398 19.88 18.03 7.33
C GLU A 398 18.85 18.40 6.25
N ASP A 399 18.78 17.67 5.12
CA ASP A 399 17.72 17.89 4.14
C ASP A 399 16.34 17.57 4.70
N ALA A 400 16.17 16.40 5.31
CA ALA A 400 14.88 15.94 5.83
C ALA A 400 14.33 16.91 6.88
N THR A 401 15.20 17.40 7.76
CA THR A 401 14.85 18.35 8.83
C THR A 401 14.57 19.74 8.28
N ALA A 402 15.39 20.25 7.35
CA ALA A 402 15.14 21.55 6.72
C ALA A 402 13.82 21.57 5.93
N ARG A 403 13.55 20.53 5.14
CA ARG A 403 12.33 20.41 4.32
C ARG A 403 11.06 20.36 5.15
N ARG A 404 11.13 19.81 6.36
CA ARG A 404 10.00 19.66 7.30
C ARG A 404 9.95 20.71 8.41
N GLY A 405 10.93 21.63 8.47
CA GLY A 405 11.02 22.60 9.55
C GLY A 405 11.23 21.95 10.93
N CYS A 406 12.01 20.87 11.00
CA CYS A 406 12.30 20.20 12.26
C CYS A 406 13.36 20.97 13.06
N THR A 407 13.37 20.74 14.38
CA THR A 407 14.29 21.39 15.33
C THR A 407 14.89 20.36 16.28
N GLY A 408 15.91 20.75 17.05
CA GLY A 408 16.49 19.89 18.10
C GLY A 408 17.18 18.63 17.56
N VAL A 409 17.80 18.72 16.38
CA VAL A 409 18.45 17.58 15.73
C VAL A 409 19.61 17.06 16.60
N THR A 410 19.57 15.76 16.92
CA THR A 410 20.61 15.05 17.67
C THR A 410 21.19 13.96 16.78
N PHE A 411 22.51 14.05 16.54
CA PHE A 411 23.26 13.08 15.74
C PHE A 411 23.96 12.03 16.63
N PRO A 412 24.28 10.83 16.09
CA PRO A 412 25.18 9.89 16.74
C PRO A 412 26.51 10.56 17.06
N LYS A 413 27.15 10.16 18.16
CA LYS A 413 28.52 10.59 18.45
C LYS A 413 29.49 9.79 17.59
N ALA A 414 30.68 10.33 17.34
CA ALA A 414 31.72 9.61 16.60
C ALA A 414 32.05 8.23 17.22
N SER A 415 31.97 8.09 18.56
CA SER A 415 32.13 6.82 19.26
C SER A 415 31.07 5.78 18.92
N ASP A 416 29.84 6.23 18.64
CA ASP A 416 28.72 5.34 18.32
C ASP A 416 28.90 4.78 16.90
N LEU A 417 29.52 5.57 16.02
CA LEU A 417 29.80 5.24 14.62
C LEU A 417 31.05 4.35 14.42
N ALA A 418 31.90 4.22 15.44
CA ALA A 418 33.17 3.48 15.36
C ALA A 418 33.04 2.00 15.74
N GLY A 419 31.88 1.58 16.27
CA GLY A 419 31.66 0.23 16.81
C GLY A 419 30.56 -0.59 16.12
N SER A 420 30.10 -0.17 14.94
CA SER A 420 29.16 -0.92 14.09
C SER A 420 29.88 -1.94 13.23
#